data_AF-A0A6S7IVI3-F1
#
_entry.id   AF-A0A6S7IVI3-F1
#
_cell.length_a   1.000
_cell.length_b   1.000
_cell.length_c   1.000
_cell.angle_alpha   90.00
_cell.angle_beta   90.00
_cell.angle_gamma   90.00
#
_symmetry.space_group_name_H-M   'P 1'
#
loop_
_entity.id
_entity.type
_entity.pdbx_description
1 polymer ?
#
loop_
_entity_poly.entity_id
_entity_poly.type
_entity_poly.pdbx_seq_one_letter_code
_entity_poly.pdbx_strand_id
1 'polypeptide(L)'
;MSVLERCPNSRYYWLKLRALAKAHEWIKLEEFCKSKKPPIGYEPFFEACFEFGNMKEAEKYISRVPLEERMNCYIRVGNIEEAANVAFSQKNEEALNSLLGRCGTNRTLTSKIDSMKAQLSQRK
;
A
#
# COMPACT_ATOMS: atom_id res chain seq x y z
N MET A 1 -13.41 -10.95 -20.00
CA MET A 1 -12.65 -11.15 -18.75
C MET A 1 -11.22 -11.52 -19.14
N SER A 2 -10.47 -10.52 -19.58
CA SER A 2 -9.17 -10.67 -20.23
C SER A 2 -8.08 -10.24 -19.25
N VAL A 3 -6.97 -10.99 -19.18
CA VAL A 3 -5.60 -10.60 -18.74
C VAL A 3 -4.84 -11.75 -18.03
N LEU A 4 -5.47 -12.85 -17.62
CA LEU A 4 -4.77 -13.94 -16.89
C LEU A 4 -3.82 -14.82 -17.73
N GLU A 5 -3.70 -14.61 -19.04
CA GLU A 5 -2.99 -15.53 -19.94
C GLU A 5 -1.49 -15.25 -20.18
N ARG A 6 -0.88 -14.22 -19.56
CA ARG A 6 0.39 -13.72 -20.14
C ARG A 6 1.72 -14.19 -19.53
N CYS A 7 1.74 -14.99 -18.46
CA CYS A 7 2.98 -15.63 -17.99
C CYS A 7 2.71 -16.79 -17.01
N PRO A 8 3.25 -18.01 -17.23
CA PRO A 8 3.14 -19.14 -16.29
C PRO A 8 3.61 -18.78 -14.88
N ASN A 9 4.65 -17.94 -14.80
CA ASN A 9 5.22 -17.45 -13.55
C ASN A 9 4.21 -16.62 -12.74
N SER A 10 3.47 -15.70 -13.37
CA SER A 10 2.49 -14.87 -12.65
C SER A 10 1.35 -15.71 -12.08
N ARG A 11 0.88 -16.73 -12.82
CA ARG A 11 -0.17 -17.64 -12.35
C ARG A 11 0.28 -18.46 -11.15
N TYR A 12 1.51 -18.98 -11.18
CA TYR A 12 2.10 -19.70 -10.05
C TYR A 12 2.16 -18.82 -8.80
N TYR A 13 2.59 -17.56 -8.94
CA TYR A 13 2.66 -16.62 -7.82
C TYR A 13 1.30 -16.33 -7.22
N TRP A 14 0.28 -16.05 -8.03
CA TRP A 14 -1.08 -15.84 -7.55
C TRP A 14 -1.65 -17.05 -6.80
N LEU A 15 -1.44 -18.26 -7.34
CA LEU A 15 -1.92 -19.48 -6.72
C LEU A 15 -1.23 -19.75 -5.37
N LYS A 16 0.10 -19.64 -5.34
CA LYS A 16 0.88 -19.86 -4.12
C LYS A 16 0.61 -18.80 -3.05
N LEU A 17 0.53 -17.53 -3.44
CA LEU A 17 0.12 -16.43 -2.56
C LEU A 17 -1.21 -16.73 -1.87
N ARG A 18 -2.26 -17.04 -2.66
CA ARG A 18 -3.58 -17.34 -2.11
C ARG A 18 -3.58 -18.58 -1.21
N ALA A 19 -2.83 -19.62 -1.59
CA ALA A 19 -2.72 -20.83 -0.77
C ALA A 19 -2.05 -20.55 0.58
N LEU A 20 -0.95 -19.80 0.60
CA LEU A 20 -0.22 -19.43 1.81
C LEU A 20 -1.05 -18.48 2.70
N ALA A 21 -1.71 -17.48 2.11
CA ALA A 21 -2.57 -16.56 2.84
C ALA A 21 -3.77 -17.27 3.48
N LYS A 22 -4.44 -18.17 2.73
CA LYS A 22 -5.55 -18.99 3.25
C LYS A 22 -5.11 -19.96 4.35
N ALA A 23 -3.87 -20.44 4.29
CA ALA A 23 -3.28 -21.28 5.34
C ALA A 23 -2.74 -20.49 6.53
N HIS A 24 -2.81 -19.15 6.51
CA HIS A 24 -2.19 -18.25 7.50
C HIS A 24 -0.68 -18.48 7.68
N GLU A 25 -0.01 -18.95 6.62
CA GLU A 25 1.41 -19.29 6.60
C GLU A 25 2.26 -18.05 6.28
N TRP A 26 2.23 -17.05 7.17
CA TRP A 26 2.84 -15.73 6.95
C TRP A 26 4.36 -15.77 6.82
N ILE A 27 5.03 -16.63 7.58
CA ILE A 27 6.49 -16.80 7.52
C ILE A 27 6.90 -17.29 6.12
N LYS A 28 6.23 -18.33 5.63
CA LYS A 28 6.46 -18.86 4.27
C LYS A 28 6.08 -17.86 3.19
N LEU A 29 5.08 -17.01 3.44
CA LEU A 29 4.70 -15.93 2.54
C LEU A 29 5.80 -14.86 2.43
N GLU A 30 6.40 -14.48 3.57
CA GLU A 30 7.50 -13.53 3.62
C GLU A 30 8.75 -14.08 2.91
N GLU A 31 9.09 -15.35 3.13
CA GLU A 31 10.16 -16.05 2.41
C GLU A 31 9.87 -16.11 0.90
N PHE A 32 8.63 -16.43 0.53
CA PHE A 32 8.21 -16.50 -0.86
C PHE A 32 8.38 -15.15 -1.57
N CYS A 33 7.98 -14.06 -0.90
CA CYS A 33 8.14 -12.69 -1.35
C CYS A 33 9.62 -12.28 -1.53
N LYS A 34 10.52 -12.79 -0.68
CA LYS A 34 11.98 -12.50 -0.75
C LYS A 34 12.73 -13.35 -1.77
N SER A 35 12.21 -14.52 -2.13
CA SER A 35 12.94 -15.49 -2.97
C SER A 35 13.34 -14.95 -4.35
N LYS A 36 12.43 -14.25 -5.03
CA LYS A 36 12.66 -13.52 -6.29
C LYS A 36 11.66 -12.36 -6.35
N LYS A 37 12.00 -11.30 -7.10
CA LYS A 37 11.06 -10.21 -7.36
C LYS A 37 9.78 -10.79 -7.99
N PRO A 38 8.63 -10.69 -7.32
CA PRO A 38 7.40 -11.30 -7.82
C PRO A 38 6.95 -10.61 -9.11
N PRO A 39 6.65 -11.34 -10.18
CA PRO A 39 6.16 -10.74 -11.43
C PRO A 39 4.76 -10.12 -11.27
N ILE A 40 4.06 -10.46 -10.18
CA ILE A 40 2.76 -9.90 -9.81
C ILE A 40 2.90 -8.60 -8.97
N GLY A 41 4.12 -8.18 -8.63
CA GLY A 41 4.36 -7.07 -7.71
C GLY A 41 4.11 -7.43 -6.24
N TYR A 42 4.14 -6.41 -5.38
CA TYR A 42 3.98 -6.56 -3.94
C TYR A 42 2.58 -6.18 -3.44
N GLU A 43 1.81 -5.41 -4.22
CA GLU A 43 0.43 -5.05 -3.88
C GLU A 43 -0.45 -6.30 -3.66
N PRO A 44 -0.38 -7.37 -4.47
CA PRO A 44 -1.12 -8.60 -4.17
C PRO A 44 -0.80 -9.23 -2.82
N PHE A 45 0.44 -9.10 -2.34
CA PHE A 45 0.86 -9.63 -1.04
C PHE A 45 0.25 -8.82 0.10
N PHE A 46 0.22 -7.49 -0.05
CA PHE A 46 -0.53 -6.61 0.84
C PHE A 46 -2.01 -7.00 0.88
N GLU A 47 -2.65 -7.11 -0.30
CA GLU A 47 -4.07 -7.38 -0.42
C GLU A 47 -4.47 -8.69 0.24
N ALA A 48 -3.70 -9.75 0.00
CA ALA A 48 -3.95 -11.05 0.61
C ALA A 48 -3.79 -10.99 2.14
N CYS A 49 -2.77 -10.30 2.66
CA CYS A 49 -2.61 -10.18 4.11
C CYS A 49 -3.75 -9.37 4.73
N PHE A 50 -4.22 -8.33 4.04
CA PHE A 50 -5.34 -7.51 4.47
C PHE A 50 -6.66 -8.30 4.47
N GLU A 51 -6.96 -9.03 3.38
CA GLU A 51 -8.17 -9.84 3.23
C GLU A 51 -8.25 -10.97 4.26
N PHE A 52 -7.12 -11.63 4.55
CA PHE A 52 -7.04 -12.73 5.52
C PHE A 52 -6.72 -12.26 6.95
N GLY A 53 -6.84 -10.96 7.23
CA GLY A 53 -6.91 -10.40 8.59
C GLY A 53 -5.58 -10.18 9.31
N ASN A 54 -4.43 -10.23 8.62
CA ASN A 54 -3.12 -9.94 9.19
C ASN A 54 -2.60 -8.55 8.78
N MET A 55 -3.08 -7.51 9.46
CA MET A 55 -2.69 -6.11 9.18
C MET A 55 -1.18 -5.87 9.39
N LYS A 56 -0.59 -6.47 10.44
CA LYS A 56 0.85 -6.31 10.73
C LYS A 56 1.73 -6.82 9.60
N GLU A 57 1.34 -7.95 9.01
CA GLU A 57 2.04 -8.50 7.86
C GLU A 57 1.77 -7.67 6.59
N ALA A 58 0.54 -7.20 6.39
CA ALA A 58 0.17 -6.35 5.26
C ALA A 58 1.02 -5.07 5.19
N GLU A 59 1.20 -4.38 6.33
CA GLU A 59 1.99 -3.14 6.42
C GLU A 59 3.44 -3.31 5.95
N LYS A 60 4.06 -4.49 6.17
CA LYS A 60 5.42 -4.76 5.68
C LYS A 60 5.52 -4.65 4.16
N TYR A 61 4.48 -5.07 3.44
CA TYR A 61 4.48 -5.06 1.98
C TYR A 61 4.23 -3.66 1.41
N ILE A 62 3.54 -2.77 2.12
CA ILE A 62 3.24 -1.40 1.65
C ILE A 62 4.53 -0.65 1.28
N SER A 63 5.58 -0.77 2.10
CA SER A 63 6.89 -0.17 1.83
C SER A 63 7.54 -0.63 0.51
N ARG A 64 7.15 -1.80 -0.01
CA ARG A 64 7.67 -2.41 -1.24
C ARG A 64 6.78 -2.15 -2.46
N VAL A 65 5.53 -1.72 -2.25
CA VAL A 65 4.63 -1.28 -3.32
C VAL A 65 5.21 -0.01 -3.96
N PRO A 66 5.15 0.16 -5.30
CA PRO A 66 5.54 1.40 -5.97
C PRO A 66 4.87 2.63 -5.35
N LEU A 67 5.54 3.78 -5.35
CA LEU A 67 5.04 5.00 -4.71
C LEU A 67 3.63 5.38 -5.20
N GLU A 68 3.36 5.22 -6.49
CA GLU A 68 2.06 5.49 -7.13
C GLU A 68 0.90 4.75 -6.45
N GLU A 69 1.09 3.48 -6.10
CA GLU A 69 0.05 2.64 -5.46
C GLU A 69 0.16 2.59 -3.93
N ARG A 70 1.31 3.02 -3.37
CA ARG A 70 1.58 2.97 -1.93
C ARG A 70 0.60 3.84 -1.14
N MET A 71 0.25 5.00 -1.68
CA MET A 71 -0.73 5.90 -1.06
C MET A 71 -2.09 5.21 -0.90
N ASN A 72 -2.57 4.52 -1.94
CA ASN A 72 -3.83 3.78 -1.92
C ASN A 72 -3.80 2.69 -0.84
N CYS A 73 -2.68 1.96 -0.72
CA CYS A 73 -2.51 0.93 0.31
C CYS A 73 -2.62 1.51 1.73
N TYR A 74 -1.95 2.64 2.01
CA TYR A 74 -2.02 3.31 3.31
C TYR A 74 -3.42 3.83 3.64
N ILE A 75 -4.13 4.36 2.65
CA ILE A 75 -5.53 4.77 2.79
C ILE A 75 -6.41 3.58 3.20
N ARG A 76 -6.19 2.40 2.59
CA ARG A 76 -7.00 1.21 2.86
C ARG A 76 -6.79 0.62 4.25
N VAL A 77 -5.58 0.71 4.80
CA VAL A 77 -5.32 0.34 6.21
C VAL A 77 -5.71 1.44 7.20
N GLY A 78 -6.20 2.59 6.72
CA GLY A 78 -6.59 3.72 7.56
C GLY A 78 -5.41 4.54 8.11
N ASN A 79 -4.18 4.27 7.64
CA ASN A 79 -3.00 5.02 8.03
C ASN A 79 -2.86 6.30 7.17
N ILE A 80 -3.70 7.29 7.48
CA ILE A 80 -3.76 8.56 6.76
C ILE A 80 -2.47 9.37 6.89
N GLU A 81 -1.74 9.21 8.00
CA GLU A 81 -0.47 9.88 8.23
C GLU A 81 0.59 9.47 7.21
N GLU A 82 0.78 8.17 7.03
CA GLU A 82 1.71 7.65 6.03
C GLU A 82 1.24 7.93 4.60
N ALA A 83 -0.07 7.89 4.35
CA ALA A 83 -0.62 8.31 3.06
C ALA A 83 -0.27 9.78 2.75
N ALA A 84 -0.35 10.67 3.73
CA ALA A 84 0.03 12.08 3.58
C ALA A 84 1.53 12.24 3.33
N ASN A 85 2.39 11.47 4.02
CA ASN A 85 3.84 11.47 3.77
C ASN A 85 4.17 11.07 2.32
N VAL A 86 3.47 10.07 1.78
CA VAL A 86 3.62 9.65 0.37
C VAL A 86 3.15 10.75 -0.58
N ALA A 87 1.98 11.35 -0.35
CA ALA A 87 1.45 12.44 -1.17
C ALA A 87 2.38 13.67 -1.17
N PHE A 88 2.93 14.03 -0.01
CA PHE A 88 3.90 15.10 0.13
C PHE A 88 5.20 14.81 -0.63
N SER A 89 5.71 13.57 -0.56
CA SER A 89 6.90 13.14 -1.29
C SER A 89 6.71 13.20 -2.82
N GLN A 90 5.48 12.96 -3.29
CA GLN A 90 5.10 13.10 -4.70
C GLN A 90 4.78 14.54 -5.10
N LYS A 91 4.80 15.50 -4.17
CA LYS A 91 4.35 16.88 -4.37
C LYS A 91 2.91 16.97 -4.91
N ASN A 92 2.08 16.00 -4.54
CA ASN A 92 0.71 15.90 -5.00
C ASN A 92 -0.22 16.62 -4.01
N GLU A 93 -0.47 17.89 -4.27
CA GLU A 93 -1.32 18.75 -3.44
C GLU A 93 -2.80 18.31 -3.46
N GLU A 94 -3.28 17.82 -4.60
CA GLU A 94 -4.65 17.29 -4.74
C GLU A 94 -4.87 16.06 -3.85
N ALA A 95 -3.89 15.16 -3.82
CA ALA A 95 -3.93 14.00 -2.93
C ALA A 95 -3.96 14.43 -1.45
N LEU A 96 -3.14 15.40 -1.04
CA LEU A 96 -3.19 15.93 0.34
C LEU A 96 -4.56 16.52 0.68
N ASN A 97 -5.20 17.24 -0.25
CA ASN A 97 -6.55 17.75 -0.05
C ASN A 97 -7.59 16.64 0.11
N SER A 98 -7.48 15.57 -0.68
CA SER A 98 -8.38 14.41 -0.56
C SER A 98 -8.24 13.70 0.79
N LEU A 99 -7.04 13.70 1.38
CA LEU A 99 -6.77 13.09 2.68
C LEU A 99 -7.33 13.92 3.85
N LEU A 100 -7.39 15.25 3.73
CA LEU A 100 -8.04 16.11 4.74
C LEU A 100 -9.50 15.73 4.98
N GLY A 101 -10.24 15.39 3.91
CA GLY A 101 -11.61 14.89 4.02
C GLY A 101 -11.73 13.56 4.77
N ARG A 102 -10.63 12.78 4.84
CA ARG A 102 -10.56 11.50 5.56
C ARG A 102 -10.05 11.64 7.01
N CYS A 103 -9.45 12.78 7.38
CA CYS A 103 -8.94 13.01 8.74
C CYS A 103 -10.04 13.14 9.80
N GLY A 104 -11.29 13.41 9.41
CA GLY A 104 -12.42 13.49 10.34
C GLY A 104 -12.18 14.49 11.47
N THR A 105 -12.23 14.02 12.72
CA THR A 105 -12.00 14.83 13.94
C THR A 105 -10.53 14.90 14.38
N ASN A 106 -9.61 14.23 13.68
CA ASN A 106 -8.21 14.17 14.06
C ASN A 106 -7.48 15.48 13.72
N ARG A 107 -7.61 16.46 14.61
CA ARG A 107 -7.03 17.81 14.46
C ARG A 107 -5.51 17.78 14.26
N THR A 108 -4.81 16.87 14.92
CA THR A 108 -3.35 16.73 14.79
C THR A 108 -2.96 16.33 13.36
N LEU A 109 -3.66 15.37 12.77
CA LEU A 109 -3.42 14.97 11.37
C LEU A 109 -3.77 16.10 10.39
N THR A 110 -4.91 16.77 10.60
CA THR A 110 -5.31 17.94 9.79
C THR A 110 -4.22 19.02 9.79
N SER A 111 -3.74 19.44 10.96
CA SER A 111 -2.69 20.45 11.08
C SER A 111 -1.37 20.02 10.43
N LYS A 112 -1.04 18.72 10.50
CA LYS A 112 0.17 18.17 9.85
C LYS A 112 0.05 18.23 8.32
N ILE A 113 -1.09 17.84 7.77
CA ILE A 113 -1.34 17.90 6.32
C ILE A 113 -1.36 19.35 5.82
N ASP A 114 -1.99 20.28 6.55
CA ASP A 114 -1.98 21.70 6.18
C ASP A 114 -0.56 22.28 6.20
N SER A 115 0.27 21.87 7.17
CA SER A 115 1.69 22.26 7.22
C SER A 115 2.47 21.72 6.01
N MET A 116 2.22 20.47 5.61
CA MET A 116 2.82 19.88 4.40
C MET A 116 2.42 20.65 3.14
N LYS A 117 1.15 21.03 3.01
CA LYS A 117 0.68 21.85 1.89
C LYS A 117 1.35 23.22 1.85
N ALA A 118 1.44 23.90 2.98
CA ALA A 118 2.13 25.19 3.07
C ALA A 118 3.62 25.09 2.67
N GLN A 119 4.29 23.99 3.00
CA GLN A 119 5.66 23.74 2.56
C GLN A 119 5.77 23.51 1.04
N LEU A 120 4.76 22.90 0.41
CA LEU A 120 4.75 22.72 -1.05
C LEU A 120 4.47 24.03 -1.77
N SER A 121 3.62 24.91 -1.22
CA SER A 121 3.33 26.22 -1.83
C SER A 121 4.50 27.20 -1.73
N GLN A 122 5.29 27.15 -0.65
CA GLN A 122 6.52 27.96 -0.49
C GLN A 122 7.69 27.51 -1.38
N ARG A 123 7.62 26.30 -1.95
CA ARG A 123 8.66 25.73 -2.83
C ARG A 123 8.36 25.89 -4.33
N LYS A 124 7.22 26.50 -4.68
CA LYS A 124 6.89 26.94 -6.04
C LYS A 124 7.56 28.28 -6.32
#